data_AF-A0A507ZM24-F1
#
_entry.id   AF-A0A507ZM24-F1
#
_cell.length_a   1.000
_cell.length_b   1.000
_cell.length_c   1.000
_cell.angle_alpha   90.00
_cell.angle_beta   90.00
_cell.angle_gamma   90.00
#
_symmetry.space_group_name_H-M   'P 1'
#
loop_
_entity.id
_entity.type
_entity.pdbx_description
1 polymer ?
#
loop_
_entity_poly.entity_id
_entity_poly.type
_entity_poly.pdbx_seq_one_letter_code
_entity_poly.pdbx_strand_id
1 'polypeptide(L)'
;MKNILPILALVFVLASCGSSKNIGNAPIKESSSYRQEPPEIAKRVANNALHYHGTRYKYGGMSKRGLDCSGLVYLAFEKEGIALPRISRDIAKRGNRIHLSKANVGDLVFFKTGKSGRRINHVGLIVQIIPGEVNFIHSSTSRGVIISSLNEKYWNRSFVMARRIL
;
A
#
# COMPACT_ATOMS: atom_id res chain seq x y z
N MET A 1 66.11 -66.88 19.62
CA MET A 1 66.20 -66.04 18.40
C MET A 1 65.66 -66.85 17.24
N LYS A 2 64.38 -66.69 16.92
CA LYS A 2 63.70 -67.14 15.69
C LYS A 2 62.30 -66.53 15.71
N ASN A 3 62.09 -65.63 14.77
CA ASN A 3 60.82 -65.03 14.38
C ASN A 3 59.89 -66.18 13.92
N ILE A 4 58.57 -66.08 13.98
CA ILE A 4 57.70 -65.62 12.89
C ILE A 4 56.29 -65.41 13.47
N LEU A 5 55.68 -64.30 13.09
CA LEU A 5 54.41 -63.71 13.53
C LEU A 5 53.20 -64.41 12.87
N PRO A 6 52.08 -64.68 13.58
CA PRO A 6 50.85 -65.14 12.93
C PRO A 6 50.02 -63.94 12.42
N ILE A 7 49.47 -64.14 11.23
CA ILE A 7 48.59 -63.25 10.48
C ILE A 7 47.28 -63.04 11.25
N LEU A 8 46.94 -61.79 11.57
CA LEU A 8 45.58 -61.40 11.92
C LEU A 8 45.09 -60.38 10.89
N ALA A 9 44.30 -60.87 9.95
CA ALA A 9 43.60 -60.06 8.96
C ALA A 9 42.47 -59.31 9.67
N LEU A 10 42.72 -58.04 10.02
CA LEU A 10 41.71 -57.14 10.53
C LEU A 10 41.08 -56.38 9.35
N VAL A 11 39.91 -56.85 8.93
CA VAL A 11 39.05 -56.18 7.94
C VAL A 11 38.52 -54.91 8.57
N PHE A 12 39.21 -53.78 8.36
CA PHE A 12 38.67 -52.46 8.65
C PHE A 12 37.70 -52.07 7.54
N VAL A 13 36.40 -52.30 7.80
CA VAL A 13 35.33 -51.65 7.05
C VAL A 13 35.35 -50.16 7.40
N LEU A 14 36.07 -49.37 6.61
CA LEU A 14 35.88 -47.92 6.62
C LEU A 14 34.56 -47.62 5.93
N ALA A 15 33.49 -47.59 6.74
CA ALA A 15 32.25 -46.96 6.34
C ALA A 15 32.54 -45.48 6.02
N SER A 16 32.46 -45.16 4.75
CA SER A 16 32.48 -43.79 4.23
C SER A 16 31.30 -43.03 4.81
N CYS A 17 31.51 -42.31 5.90
CA CYS A 17 30.64 -41.20 6.28
C CYS A 17 30.93 -40.02 5.36
N GLY A 18 30.53 -40.14 4.09
CA GLY A 18 30.28 -38.99 3.25
C GLY A 18 29.11 -38.22 3.85
N SER A 19 29.41 -37.29 4.76
CA SER A 19 28.44 -36.29 5.22
C SER A 19 28.08 -35.44 4.01
N SER A 20 27.01 -35.82 3.32
CA SER A 20 26.35 -34.94 2.38
C SER A 20 25.97 -33.71 3.17
N LYS A 21 26.69 -32.62 2.91
CA LYS A 21 26.26 -31.29 3.33
C LYS A 21 24.96 -31.08 2.58
N ASN A 22 23.86 -31.42 3.23
CA ASN A 22 22.55 -31.00 2.83
C ASN A 22 22.63 -29.48 2.93
N ILE A 23 22.97 -28.85 1.80
CA ILE A 23 22.66 -27.45 1.54
C ILE A 23 21.15 -27.49 1.53
N GLY A 24 20.57 -27.47 2.74
CA GLY A 24 19.16 -27.27 2.93
C GLY A 24 18.87 -26.05 2.10
N ASN A 25 17.96 -26.21 1.14
CA ASN A 25 17.35 -25.10 0.46
C ASN A 25 16.83 -24.17 1.56
N ALA A 26 17.66 -23.21 1.99
CA ALA A 26 17.16 -21.98 2.55
C ALA A 26 16.13 -21.53 1.52
N PRO A 27 14.86 -21.33 1.89
CA PRO A 27 13.88 -20.87 0.94
C PRO A 27 14.49 -19.63 0.30
N ILE A 28 14.81 -19.73 -0.98
CA ILE A 28 15.15 -18.60 -1.81
C ILE A 28 13.98 -17.67 -1.57
N LYS A 29 14.20 -16.56 -0.88
CA LYS A 29 13.24 -15.47 -0.86
C LYS A 29 13.11 -15.06 -2.31
N GLU A 30 12.13 -15.65 -3.00
CA GLU A 30 11.58 -15.15 -4.24
C GLU A 30 11.19 -13.70 -3.95
N SER A 31 12.13 -12.82 -4.26
CA SER A 31 11.96 -11.38 -4.34
C SER A 31 11.30 -11.03 -5.68
N SER A 32 10.43 -11.92 -6.16
CA SER A 32 9.52 -11.64 -7.26
C SER A 32 8.42 -10.73 -6.72
N SER A 33 8.15 -9.69 -7.49
CA SER A 33 7.28 -8.56 -7.22
C SER A 33 5.79 -8.99 -7.11
N TYR A 34 5.41 -9.76 -6.09
CA TYR A 34 4.00 -9.93 -5.75
C TYR A 34 3.53 -8.71 -4.96
N ARG A 35 2.69 -7.88 -5.58
CA ARG A 35 2.05 -6.75 -4.90
C ARG A 35 1.27 -7.33 -3.73
N GLN A 36 1.63 -6.96 -2.51
CA GLN A 36 0.91 -7.42 -1.33
C GLN A 36 -0.55 -6.96 -1.46
N GLU A 37 -1.48 -7.91 -1.41
CA GLU A 37 -2.92 -7.62 -1.42
C GLU A 37 -3.25 -6.63 -0.30
N PRO A 38 -4.11 -5.61 -0.55
CA PRO A 38 -4.52 -4.67 0.49
C PRO A 38 -5.28 -5.40 1.60
N PRO A 39 -5.05 -5.04 2.88
CA PRO A 39 -5.83 -5.57 4.00
C PRO A 39 -7.35 -5.37 3.78
N GLU A 40 -8.17 -6.28 4.28
CA GLU A 40 -9.63 -6.18 4.11
C GLU A 40 -10.23 -4.87 4.64
N ILE A 41 -9.67 -4.34 5.74
CA ILE A 41 -10.07 -3.02 6.25
C ILE A 41 -9.82 -1.90 5.24
N ALA A 42 -8.75 -1.98 4.44
CA ALA A 42 -8.45 -0.99 3.40
C ALA A 42 -9.47 -1.03 2.26
N LYS A 43 -9.91 -2.23 1.88
CA LYS A 43 -11.00 -2.43 0.91
C LYS A 43 -12.33 -1.87 1.45
N ARG A 44 -12.65 -2.09 2.73
CA ARG A 44 -13.85 -1.52 3.35
C ARG A 44 -13.81 0.00 3.43
N VAL A 45 -12.68 0.61 3.78
CA VAL A 45 -12.49 2.08 3.72
C VAL A 45 -12.76 2.61 2.30
N ALA A 46 -12.20 1.96 1.27
CA ALA A 46 -12.46 2.33 -0.12
C ALA A 46 -13.97 2.24 -0.47
N ASN A 47 -14.63 1.15 -0.09
CA ASN A 47 -16.07 0.96 -0.29
C ASN A 47 -16.92 2.00 0.46
N ASN A 48 -16.51 2.35 1.68
CA ASN A 48 -17.17 3.40 2.47
C ASN A 48 -17.12 4.76 1.77
N ALA A 49 -16.01 5.11 1.13
CA ALA A 49 -15.91 6.31 0.32
C ALA A 49 -16.78 6.24 -0.95
N LEU A 50 -16.80 5.09 -1.64
CA LEU A 50 -17.60 4.87 -2.85
C LEU A 50 -19.10 5.12 -2.63
N HIS A 51 -19.64 4.86 -1.42
CA HIS A 51 -21.02 5.19 -1.06
C HIS A 51 -21.39 6.68 -1.14
N TYR A 52 -20.40 7.57 -1.23
CA TYR A 52 -20.59 9.01 -1.38
C TYR A 52 -20.44 9.49 -2.83
N HIS A 53 -20.16 8.62 -3.79
CA HIS A 53 -20.08 8.98 -5.20
C HIS A 53 -21.31 9.79 -5.65
N GLY A 54 -21.07 10.89 -6.38
CA GLY A 54 -22.11 11.84 -6.80
C GLY A 54 -22.51 12.89 -5.76
N THR A 55 -22.05 12.80 -4.51
CA THR A 55 -22.31 13.83 -3.49
C THR A 55 -21.68 15.16 -3.92
N ARG A 56 -22.44 16.26 -3.89
CA ARG A 56 -21.92 17.58 -4.28
C ARG A 56 -20.77 18.03 -3.38
N TYR A 57 -19.89 18.87 -3.93
CA TYR A 57 -18.85 19.49 -3.12
C TYR A 57 -19.45 20.53 -2.17
N LYS A 58 -18.95 20.56 -0.93
CA LYS A 58 -19.20 21.65 0.02
C LYS A 58 -17.97 21.83 0.89
N TYR A 59 -17.39 23.03 0.91
CA TYR A 59 -16.26 23.35 1.79
C TYR A 59 -16.64 23.11 3.27
N GLY A 60 -15.81 22.37 4.00
CA GLY A 60 -16.10 21.94 5.36
C GLY A 60 -17.15 20.83 5.46
N GLY A 61 -17.72 20.37 4.34
CA GLY A 61 -18.82 19.42 4.30
C GLY A 61 -18.47 18.04 4.85
N MET A 62 -19.42 17.43 5.56
CA MET A 62 -19.28 16.17 6.31
C MET A 62 -20.52 15.27 6.17
N SER A 63 -21.27 15.36 5.06
CA SER A 63 -22.48 14.53 4.88
C SER A 63 -22.87 14.34 3.41
N LYS A 64 -23.83 13.45 3.13
CA LYS A 64 -24.40 13.29 1.77
C LYS A 64 -25.05 14.56 1.18
N ARG A 65 -25.28 15.60 1.97
CA ARG A 65 -25.73 16.93 1.48
C ARG A 65 -24.58 17.78 0.92
N GLY A 66 -23.34 17.39 1.20
CA GLY A 66 -22.14 18.06 0.70
C GLY A 66 -20.89 17.61 1.44
N LEU A 67 -19.82 17.33 0.68
CA LEU A 67 -18.52 16.87 1.20
C LEU A 67 -17.37 17.67 0.60
N ASP A 68 -16.34 17.95 1.40
CA ASP A 68 -15.04 18.31 0.85
C ASP A 68 -14.12 17.08 0.78
N CYS A 69 -12.91 17.28 0.23
CA CYS A 69 -11.98 16.19 -0.04
C CYS A 69 -11.53 15.47 1.24
N SER A 70 -11.19 16.20 2.30
CA SER A 70 -10.77 15.58 3.56
C SER A 70 -11.94 15.08 4.40
N GLY A 71 -13.15 15.62 4.24
CA GLY A 71 -14.37 15.14 4.87
C GLY A 71 -14.79 13.78 4.32
N LEU A 72 -14.66 13.56 2.99
CA LEU A 72 -14.86 12.25 2.38
C LEU A 72 -13.92 11.19 2.99
N VAL A 73 -12.63 11.50 3.06
CA VAL A 73 -11.62 10.59 3.61
C VAL A 73 -11.87 10.36 5.10
N TYR A 74 -12.15 11.41 5.86
CA TYR A 74 -12.46 11.31 7.29
C TYR A 74 -13.61 10.33 7.54
N LEU A 75 -14.76 10.50 6.87
CA LEU A 75 -15.93 9.63 7.07
C LEU A 75 -15.66 8.18 6.64
N ALA A 76 -14.86 7.98 5.59
CA ALA A 76 -14.53 6.65 5.10
C ALA A 76 -13.70 5.84 6.12
N PHE A 77 -12.74 6.49 6.78
CA PHE A 77 -11.92 5.89 7.84
C PHE A 77 -12.66 5.80 9.18
N GLU A 78 -13.47 6.80 9.53
CA GLU A 78 -14.26 6.84 10.77
C GLU A 78 -15.24 5.66 10.87
N LYS A 79 -15.82 5.23 9.73
CA LYS A 79 -16.68 4.04 9.69
C LYS A 79 -15.98 2.74 10.10
N GLU A 80 -14.66 2.68 9.96
CA GLU A 80 -13.84 1.55 10.42
C GLU A 80 -13.17 1.83 11.78
N GLY A 81 -13.61 2.88 12.49
CA GLY A 81 -13.09 3.24 13.81
C GLY A 81 -11.72 3.92 13.80
N ILE A 82 -11.26 4.42 12.65
CA ILE A 82 -9.93 5.02 12.52
C ILE A 82 -10.04 6.55 12.49
N ALA A 83 -9.55 7.18 13.56
CA ALA A 83 -9.52 8.62 13.66
C ALA A 83 -8.43 9.23 12.75
N LEU A 84 -8.84 10.14 11.87
CA LEU A 84 -7.95 10.97 11.07
C LEU A 84 -8.15 12.46 11.40
N PRO A 85 -7.11 13.31 11.26
CA PRO A 85 -7.29 14.75 11.29
C PRO A 85 -8.29 15.21 10.23
N ARG A 86 -9.06 16.27 10.51
CA ARG A 86 -10.07 16.79 9.57
C ARG A 86 -9.48 17.45 8.31
N ILE A 87 -8.23 17.90 8.38
CA ILE A 87 -7.59 18.74 7.37
C ILE A 87 -6.60 17.92 6.51
N SER A 88 -6.70 18.00 5.18
CA SER A 88 -5.88 17.22 4.22
C SER A 88 -4.37 17.32 4.46
N ARG A 89 -3.83 18.52 4.72
CA ARG A 89 -2.39 18.71 5.05
C ARG A 89 -1.95 18.02 6.33
N ASP A 90 -2.86 17.82 7.29
CA ASP A 90 -2.55 17.18 8.56
C ASP A 90 -2.74 15.67 8.45
N ILE A 91 -3.71 15.20 7.66
CA ILE A 91 -3.78 13.79 7.21
C ILE A 91 -2.49 13.39 6.49
N ALA A 92 -1.93 14.24 5.64
CA ALA A 92 -0.69 13.95 4.90
C ALA A 92 0.54 13.71 5.79
N LYS A 93 0.48 14.07 7.08
CA LYS A 93 1.52 13.80 8.08
C LYS A 93 1.33 12.46 8.81
N ARG A 94 0.22 11.77 8.56
CA ARG A 94 -0.11 10.46 9.16
C ARG A 94 0.38 9.32 8.27
N GLY A 95 0.62 8.18 8.91
CA GLY A 95 1.03 6.95 8.25
C GLY A 95 2.39 7.06 7.54
N ASN A 96 2.67 6.05 6.72
CA ASN A 96 3.96 5.89 6.06
C ASN A 96 3.92 6.50 4.65
N ARG A 97 4.96 7.26 4.27
CA ARG A 97 5.14 7.67 2.88
C ARG A 97 5.44 6.43 2.05
N ILE A 98 4.74 6.27 0.93
CA ILE A 98 4.97 5.16 0.01
C ILE A 98 5.32 5.68 -1.39
N HIS A 99 6.07 4.86 -2.12
CA HIS A 99 6.28 5.06 -3.54
C HIS A 99 5.01 4.67 -4.30
N LEU A 100 4.64 5.42 -5.34
CA LEU A 100 3.38 5.18 -6.05
C LEU A 100 3.31 3.78 -6.68
N SER A 101 4.44 3.22 -7.08
CA SER A 101 4.53 1.83 -7.58
C SER A 101 4.06 0.78 -6.56
N LYS A 102 4.19 1.08 -5.26
CA LYS A 102 3.77 0.23 -4.14
C LYS A 102 2.37 0.57 -3.60
N ALA A 103 1.70 1.55 -4.21
CA ALA A 103 0.35 1.92 -3.80
C ALA A 103 -0.63 0.76 -3.99
N ASN A 104 -1.61 0.70 -3.10
CA ASN A 104 -2.70 -0.26 -3.05
C ASN A 104 -4.04 0.46 -2.76
N VAL A 105 -5.15 -0.26 -2.94
CA VAL A 105 -6.48 0.22 -2.52
C VAL A 105 -6.47 0.58 -1.04
N GLY A 106 -7.08 1.71 -0.69
CA GLY A 106 -7.10 2.27 0.67
C GLY A 106 -5.96 3.24 0.99
N ASP A 107 -4.92 3.30 0.15
CA ASP A 107 -3.87 4.33 0.29
C ASP A 107 -4.40 5.71 -0.12
N LEU A 108 -3.78 6.76 0.43
CA LEU A 108 -4.15 8.15 0.18
C LEU A 108 -3.18 8.83 -0.76
N VAL A 109 -3.69 9.62 -1.69
CA VAL A 109 -2.92 10.45 -2.62
C VAL A 109 -3.16 11.92 -2.34
N PHE A 110 -2.10 12.72 -2.34
CA PHE A 110 -2.16 14.13 -1.93
C PHE A 110 -1.66 15.04 -3.04
N PHE A 111 -2.30 16.20 -3.15
CA PHE A 111 -2.08 17.12 -4.25
C PHE A 111 -1.90 18.57 -3.76
N LYS A 112 -1.23 19.34 -4.61
CA LYS A 112 -1.19 20.80 -4.59
C LYS A 112 -1.94 21.32 -5.81
N THR A 113 -3.21 21.67 -5.64
CA THR A 113 -4.08 22.15 -6.70
C THR A 113 -4.08 23.69 -6.78
N GLY A 114 -4.38 24.24 -7.96
CA GLY A 114 -4.40 25.68 -8.21
C GLY A 114 -3.03 26.31 -8.46
N LYS A 115 -3.02 27.52 -9.06
CA LYS A 115 -1.79 28.23 -9.49
C LYS A 115 -0.88 28.65 -8.33
N SER A 116 -1.40 28.77 -7.11
CA SER A 116 -0.70 29.25 -5.92
C SER A 116 -0.49 28.17 -4.84
N GLY A 117 -0.67 26.89 -5.18
CA GLY A 117 -0.61 25.77 -4.23
C GLY A 117 0.75 25.59 -3.55
N ARG A 118 1.03 26.35 -2.48
CA ARG A 118 2.28 26.24 -1.70
C ARG A 118 2.27 25.03 -0.75
N ARG A 119 1.08 24.53 -0.40
CA ARG A 119 0.86 23.48 0.61
C ARG A 119 -0.16 22.48 0.08
N ILE A 120 -0.13 21.26 0.62
CA ILE A 120 -1.16 20.24 0.33
C ILE A 120 -2.53 20.82 0.68
N ASN A 121 -3.43 20.80 -0.28
CA ASN A 121 -4.78 21.33 -0.15
C ASN A 121 -5.85 20.33 -0.62
N HIS A 122 -5.45 19.19 -1.16
CA HIS A 122 -6.36 18.18 -1.68
C HIS A 122 -5.88 16.77 -1.39
N VAL A 123 -6.83 15.86 -1.17
CA VAL A 123 -6.59 14.45 -0.89
C VAL A 123 -7.59 13.59 -1.66
N GLY A 124 -7.15 12.42 -2.10
CA GLY A 124 -7.99 11.36 -2.66
C GLY A 124 -7.67 10.01 -2.01
N LEU A 125 -8.63 9.09 -2.07
CA LEU A 125 -8.50 7.72 -1.59
C LEU A 125 -8.43 6.77 -2.79
N ILE A 126 -7.39 5.94 -2.87
CA ILE A 126 -7.24 4.97 -3.95
C ILE A 126 -8.31 3.89 -3.79
N VAL A 127 -9.13 3.72 -4.82
CA VAL A 127 -10.23 2.73 -4.85
C VAL A 127 -9.99 1.61 -5.85
N GLN A 128 -9.09 1.81 -6.80
CA GLN A 128 -8.75 0.80 -7.80
C GLN A 128 -7.33 1.03 -8.33
N ILE A 129 -6.64 -0.09 -8.58
CA ILE A 129 -5.36 -0.09 -9.27
C ILE A 129 -5.43 -1.11 -10.39
N ILE A 130 -5.10 -0.67 -11.59
CA ILE A 130 -4.94 -1.53 -12.76
C ILE A 130 -3.53 -1.31 -13.33
N PRO A 131 -3.02 -2.19 -14.21
CA PRO A 131 -1.69 -2.03 -14.77
C PRO A 131 -1.51 -0.64 -15.41
N GLY A 132 -0.51 0.11 -14.90
CA GLY A 132 -0.19 1.46 -15.40
C GLY A 132 -1.11 2.59 -14.92
N GLU A 133 -2.10 2.32 -14.06
CA GLU A 133 -3.08 3.35 -13.67
C GLU A 133 -3.57 3.19 -12.21
N VAL A 134 -3.70 4.33 -11.54
CA VAL A 134 -4.18 4.43 -10.16
C VAL A 134 -5.40 5.34 -10.15
N ASN A 135 -6.54 4.76 -9.77
CA ASN A 135 -7.82 5.44 -9.71
C ASN A 135 -8.17 5.75 -8.26
N PHE A 136 -8.55 7.00 -8.01
CA PHE A 136 -8.85 7.50 -6.67
C PHE A 136 -10.17 8.25 -6.64
N ILE A 137 -10.93 8.03 -5.57
CA ILE A 137 -12.13 8.80 -5.28
C ILE A 137 -11.76 10.05 -4.49
N HIS A 138 -12.37 11.17 -4.84
CA HIS A 138 -12.20 12.44 -4.12
C HIS A 138 -13.40 13.35 -4.35
N SER A 139 -13.57 14.36 -3.49
CA SER A 139 -14.55 15.43 -3.74
C SER A 139 -13.93 16.57 -4.55
N SER A 140 -14.26 16.65 -5.84
CA SER A 140 -13.87 17.73 -6.75
C SER A 140 -14.70 18.99 -6.51
N THR A 141 -14.08 20.17 -6.48
CA THR A 141 -14.77 21.45 -6.26
C THR A 141 -15.90 21.74 -7.26
N SER A 142 -15.75 21.29 -8.52
CA SER A 142 -16.74 21.53 -9.58
C SER A 142 -17.71 20.37 -9.82
N ARG A 143 -17.30 19.13 -9.52
CA ARG A 143 -18.04 17.91 -9.90
C ARG A 143 -18.55 17.10 -8.70
N GLY A 144 -18.21 17.50 -7.48
CA GLY A 144 -18.49 16.69 -6.29
C GLY A 144 -17.64 15.43 -6.22
N VAL A 145 -18.13 14.43 -5.51
CA VAL A 145 -17.43 13.17 -5.28
C VAL A 145 -17.44 12.33 -6.55
N ILE A 146 -16.25 12.11 -7.12
CA ILE A 146 -16.04 11.37 -8.36
C ILE A 146 -14.79 10.49 -8.23
N ILE A 147 -14.65 9.56 -9.16
CA ILE A 147 -13.40 8.84 -9.38
C ILE A 147 -12.62 9.58 -10.47
N SER A 148 -11.32 9.74 -10.26
CA SER A 148 -10.39 10.28 -11.25
C SER A 148 -9.14 9.40 -11.33
N SER A 149 -8.44 9.51 -12.45
CA SER A 149 -7.19 8.80 -12.69
C SER A 149 -5.98 9.69 -12.42
N LEU A 150 -4.93 9.12 -11.83
CA LEU A 150 -3.64 9.80 -11.72
C LEU A 150 -2.94 10.03 -13.07
N ASN A 151 -3.40 9.38 -14.14
CA ASN A 151 -2.90 9.60 -15.50
C ASN A 151 -3.53 10.83 -16.16
N GLU A 152 -4.62 11.38 -15.60
CA GLU A 152 -5.15 12.67 -16.04
C GLU A 152 -4.10 13.77 -15.83
N LYS A 153 -3.82 14.56 -16.88
CA LYS A 153 -2.78 15.61 -16.89
C LYS A 153 -2.83 16.54 -15.67
N TYR A 154 -4.03 16.90 -15.22
CA TYR A 154 -4.23 17.77 -14.07
C TYR A 154 -3.78 17.12 -12.75
N TRP A 155 -4.21 15.87 -12.51
CA TRP A 155 -3.88 15.13 -11.29
C TRP A 155 -2.42 14.70 -11.28
N ASN A 156 -1.91 14.26 -12.42
CA ASN A 156 -0.50 13.92 -12.58
C ASN A 156 0.41 15.10 -12.21
N ARG A 157 0.13 16.30 -12.75
CA ARG A 157 0.92 17.51 -12.50
C ARG A 157 0.80 18.02 -11.05
N SER A 158 -0.33 17.80 -10.40
CA SER A 158 -0.59 18.30 -9.04
C SER A 158 -0.22 17.29 -7.95
N PHE A 159 0.10 16.04 -8.30
CA PHE A 159 0.45 14.98 -7.37
C PHE A 159 1.73 15.32 -6.59
N VAL A 160 1.72 15.01 -5.29
CA VAL A 160 2.85 15.30 -4.39
C VAL A 160 3.37 14.04 -3.74
N MET A 161 2.48 13.21 -3.20
CA MET A 161 2.86 12.01 -2.44
C MET A 161 1.68 11.06 -2.27
N ALA A 162 2.00 9.79 -1.99
CA ALA A 162 1.07 8.81 -1.48
C ALA A 162 1.42 8.44 -0.02
N ARG A 163 0.41 8.11 0.77
CA ARG A 163 0.54 7.66 2.17
C ARG A 163 -0.29 6.41 2.42
N ARG A 164 0.29 5.49 3.18
CA ARG A 164 -0.40 4.32 3.72
C ARG A 164 -0.72 4.54 5.19
N ILE A 165 -2.00 4.47 5.52
CA ILE A 165 -2.49 4.60 6.91
C ILE A 165 -2.65 3.23 7.58
N LEU A 166 -2.98 2.21 6.79
CA LEU A 166 -3.36 0.86 7.20
C LEU A 166 -2.22 -0.15 7.03
#